data_AF-A0A6V7PLW8-F1
#
_entry.id   AF-A0A6V7PLW8-F1
#
_cell.length_a   1.000
_cell.length_b   1.000
_cell.length_c   1.000
_cell.angle_alpha   90.00
_cell.angle_beta   90.00
_cell.angle_gamma   90.00
#
_symmetry.space_group_name_H-M   'P 1'
#
loop_
_entity.id
_entity.type
_entity.pdbx_description
1 polymer ?
#
loop_
_entity_poly.entity_id
_entity_poly.type
_entity_poly.pdbx_seq_one_letter_code
_entity_poly.pdbx_strand_id
1 'polypeptide(L)'
;MRILPLPTLHLLPPFLATVPAVTEVVEMSVIQLFYSKLLEKFAEKLGVETPECVVTVVAEGWFLAYIDLPIARSGIVIKIVRNWGAPSPDFKVAKEDAAHVAIQRMKGKLDLQIKNTNYDDFILYKSLYDNVTRFWIFSNSDLLRQFKNPKREYNLLKDCYASAVVEKVESIAEQVKMRRTIDECHVTINYLHADRIATVADLSEAESAS
;
A
#
# COMPACT_ATOMS: atom_id res chain seq x y z
N MET A 1 -35.70 5.60 -53.41
CA MET A 1 -34.53 5.22 -52.59
C MET A 1 -35.01 5.16 -51.14
N ARG A 2 -35.23 3.95 -50.59
CA ARG A 2 -35.81 3.75 -49.25
C ARG A 2 -34.69 3.79 -48.21
N ILE A 3 -34.77 4.74 -47.29
CA ILE A 3 -33.88 4.85 -46.13
C ILE A 3 -34.48 3.95 -45.04
N LEU A 4 -33.73 2.94 -44.61
CA LEU A 4 -34.06 2.10 -43.46
C LEU A 4 -33.78 2.90 -42.16
N PRO A 5 -34.64 2.84 -41.13
CA PRO A 5 -34.33 3.43 -39.82
C PRO A 5 -33.41 2.50 -39.01
N LEU A 6 -32.48 3.11 -38.26
CA LEU A 6 -31.60 2.44 -37.30
C LEU A 6 -32.40 1.73 -36.18
N PRO A 7 -31.92 0.58 -35.66
CA PRO A 7 -32.51 -0.03 -34.48
C PRO A 7 -32.10 0.72 -33.20
N THR A 8 -33.09 1.00 -32.37
CA THR A 8 -32.99 1.59 -31.04
C THR A 8 -32.36 0.58 -30.07
N LEU A 9 -31.14 0.85 -29.59
CA LEU A 9 -30.52 0.07 -28.53
C LEU A 9 -31.13 0.49 -27.18
N HIS A 10 -31.96 -0.37 -26.61
CA HIS A 10 -32.41 -0.26 -25.23
C HIS A 10 -31.22 -0.50 -24.27
N LEU A 11 -30.80 0.57 -23.58
CA LEU A 11 -29.88 0.51 -22.44
C LEU A 11 -30.57 -0.16 -21.26
N LEU A 12 -30.22 -1.42 -20.99
CA LEU A 12 -30.47 -2.07 -19.69
C LEU A 12 -29.57 -1.45 -18.61
N PRO A 13 -30.04 -1.30 -17.37
CA PRO A 13 -29.23 -0.76 -16.28
C PRO A 13 -28.11 -1.75 -15.89
N PRO A 14 -26.97 -1.27 -15.35
CA PRO A 14 -25.90 -2.15 -14.93
C PRO A 14 -26.36 -2.96 -13.72
N PHE A 15 -26.33 -4.29 -13.86
CA PHE A 15 -26.40 -5.21 -12.73
C PHE A 15 -25.25 -4.87 -11.77
N LEU A 16 -25.60 -4.38 -10.58
CA LEU A 16 -24.72 -4.34 -9.41
C LEU A 16 -24.36 -5.79 -9.06
N ALA A 17 -23.22 -6.26 -9.57
CA ALA A 17 -22.59 -7.47 -9.06
C ALA A 17 -22.21 -7.22 -7.60
N THR A 18 -23.05 -7.70 -6.68
CA THR A 18 -22.77 -7.72 -5.26
C THR A 18 -21.68 -8.77 -5.05
N VAL A 19 -20.44 -8.32 -4.89
CA VAL A 19 -19.34 -9.18 -4.45
C VAL A 19 -19.70 -9.67 -3.05
N PRO A 20 -19.80 -10.99 -2.79
CA PRO A 20 -19.93 -11.45 -1.41
C PRO A 20 -18.64 -11.05 -0.69
N ALA A 21 -18.77 -10.19 0.32
CA ALA A 21 -17.70 -9.93 1.26
C ALA A 21 -17.43 -11.24 2.02
N VAL A 22 -16.52 -12.05 1.49
CA VAL A 22 -15.87 -13.10 2.25
C VAL A 22 -14.99 -12.36 3.24
N THR A 23 -15.53 -12.11 4.43
CA THR A 23 -14.70 -11.83 5.61
C THR A 23 -13.91 -13.11 5.88
N GLU A 24 -12.76 -13.24 5.22
CA GLU A 24 -11.70 -14.11 5.70
C GLU A 24 -11.40 -13.66 7.12
N VAL A 25 -11.75 -14.51 8.08
CA VAL A 25 -11.24 -14.39 9.44
C VAL A 25 -9.74 -14.52 9.30
N VAL A 26 -9.03 -13.39 9.34
CA VAL A 26 -7.57 -13.36 9.41
C VAL A 26 -7.20 -14.20 10.63
N GLU A 27 -6.62 -15.36 10.36
CA GLU A 27 -6.13 -16.29 11.37
C GLU A 27 -5.25 -15.48 12.33
N MET A 28 -5.66 -15.39 13.60
CA MET A 28 -4.87 -14.67 14.59
C MET A 28 -3.54 -15.40 14.73
N SER A 29 -2.47 -14.81 14.18
CA SER A 29 -1.11 -15.31 14.36
C SER A 29 -0.73 -15.24 15.84
N VAL A 30 -0.94 -16.33 16.57
CA VAL A 30 -0.55 -16.46 17.97
C VAL A 30 0.97 -16.64 18.02
N ILE A 31 1.69 -15.56 18.35
CA ILE A 31 3.13 -15.65 18.64
C ILE A 31 3.26 -16.26 20.04
N GLN A 32 3.61 -17.54 20.09
CA GLN A 32 3.83 -18.24 21.35
C GLN A 32 5.17 -17.78 21.97
N LEU A 33 5.08 -16.98 23.03
CA LEU A 33 6.24 -16.60 23.84
C LEU A 33 6.57 -17.74 24.81
N PHE A 34 7.82 -18.22 24.75
CA PHE A 34 8.34 -19.23 25.68
C PHE A 34 8.97 -18.53 26.89
N TYR A 35 8.15 -18.24 27.91
CA TYR A 35 8.55 -17.63 29.16
C TYR A 35 9.53 -18.50 29.96
N SER A 36 9.44 -19.83 29.85
CA SER A 36 10.40 -20.75 30.45
C SER A 36 11.84 -20.50 29.99
N LYS A 37 12.05 -20.40 28.66
CA LYS A 37 13.36 -20.05 28.07
C LYS A 37 13.82 -18.64 28.43
N LEU A 38 12.87 -17.71 28.60
CA LEU A 38 13.20 -16.36 29.02
C LEU A 38 13.68 -16.33 30.48
N LEU A 39 13.05 -17.13 31.35
CA LEU A 39 13.44 -17.29 32.74
C LEU A 39 14.84 -17.89 32.88
N GLU A 40 15.18 -18.91 32.08
CA GLU A 40 16.53 -19.48 31.99
C GLU A 40 17.58 -18.40 31.67
N LYS A 41 17.32 -17.58 30.64
CA LYS A 41 18.24 -16.49 30.26
C LYS A 41 18.37 -15.42 31.34
N PHE A 42 17.30 -15.16 32.11
CA PHE A 42 17.38 -14.24 33.24
C PHE A 42 18.21 -14.81 34.38
N ALA A 43 18.03 -16.10 34.70
CA ALA A 43 18.80 -16.78 35.73
C ALA A 43 20.29 -16.78 35.39
N GLU A 44 20.64 -17.12 34.14
CA GLU A 44 22.01 -17.09 33.63
C GLU A 44 22.64 -15.70 33.78
N LYS A 45 21.94 -14.64 33.34
CA LYS A 45 22.45 -13.26 33.45
C LYS A 45 22.61 -12.77 34.89
N LEU A 46 21.77 -13.24 35.79
CA LEU A 46 21.85 -12.90 37.21
C LEU A 46 22.85 -13.78 37.97
N GLY A 47 23.45 -14.78 37.30
CA GLY A 47 24.36 -15.73 37.94
C GLY A 47 23.69 -16.58 39.01
N VAL A 48 22.38 -16.81 38.89
CA VAL A 48 21.60 -17.63 39.83
C VAL A 48 21.20 -18.94 39.18
N GLU A 49 20.96 -19.96 39.99
CA GLU A 49 20.44 -21.24 39.52
C GLU A 49 19.09 -21.06 38.84
N THR A 50 18.90 -21.75 37.70
CA THR A 50 17.66 -21.73 36.95
C THR A 50 16.53 -22.29 37.81
N PRO A 51 15.45 -21.51 38.04
CA PRO A 51 14.32 -21.98 38.84
C PRO A 51 13.63 -23.18 38.15
N GLU A 52 13.53 -24.30 38.86
CA GLU A 52 12.80 -25.45 38.36
C GLU A 52 11.28 -25.17 38.37
N CYS A 53 10.59 -25.62 37.31
CA CYS A 53 9.14 -25.55 37.24
C CYS A 53 8.54 -26.92 37.57
N VAL A 54 7.76 -26.94 38.65
CA VAL A 54 7.04 -28.13 39.11
C VAL A 54 5.60 -28.03 38.62
N VAL A 55 5.13 -29.07 37.95
CA VAL A 55 3.74 -29.17 37.47
C VAL A 55 3.03 -30.27 38.26
N THR A 56 1.82 -29.97 38.70
CA THR A 56 0.97 -30.83 39.50
C THR A 56 -0.40 -30.97 38.85
N VAL A 57 -1.09 -32.09 39.09
CA VAL A 57 -2.47 -32.31 38.64
C VAL A 57 -3.41 -31.94 39.78
N VAL A 58 -4.34 -31.01 39.52
CA VAL A 58 -5.25 -30.48 40.55
C VAL A 58 -6.64 -31.09 40.46
N ALA A 59 -7.07 -31.39 39.24
CA ALA A 59 -8.31 -32.09 38.94
C ALA A 59 -8.11 -32.93 37.66
N GLU A 60 -9.05 -33.82 37.36
CA GLU A 60 -8.98 -34.67 36.18
C GLU A 60 -8.82 -33.83 34.90
N GLY A 61 -7.66 -33.98 34.24
CA GLY A 61 -7.32 -33.22 33.04
C GLY A 61 -6.88 -31.77 33.26
N TRP A 62 -6.64 -31.32 34.49
CA TRP A 62 -6.19 -29.96 34.81
C TRP A 62 -4.83 -29.92 35.50
N PHE A 63 -3.91 -29.16 34.92
CA PHE A 63 -2.56 -28.96 35.39
C PHE A 63 -2.41 -27.60 36.06
N LEU A 64 -1.66 -27.56 37.15
CA LEU A 64 -1.24 -26.33 37.84
C LEU A 64 0.26 -26.40 38.05
N ALA A 65 0.96 -25.37 37.63
CA ALA A 65 2.40 -25.28 37.79
C ALA A 65 2.80 -24.20 38.79
N TYR A 66 3.94 -24.41 39.44
CA TYR A 66 4.60 -23.38 40.21
C TYR A 66 6.10 -23.34 39.96
N ILE A 67 6.68 -22.17 40.24
CA ILE A 67 8.12 -21.95 40.20
C ILE A 67 8.55 -21.31 41.51
N ASP A 68 9.49 -21.97 42.18
CA ASP A 68 10.16 -21.45 43.36
C ASP A 68 11.33 -20.55 42.92
N LEU A 69 11.10 -19.24 42.98
CA LEU A 69 12.05 -18.25 42.50
C LEU A 69 12.98 -17.79 43.64
N PRO A 70 14.29 -18.06 43.58
CA PRO A 70 15.26 -17.48 44.50
C PRO A 70 15.43 -15.98 44.17
N ILE A 71 15.23 -15.14 45.18
CA ILE A 71 15.54 -13.72 45.13
C ILE A 71 16.89 -13.55 45.79
N ALA A 72 17.89 -13.16 45.00
CA ALA A 72 19.24 -12.86 45.47
C ALA A 72 19.48 -11.35 45.54
N ARG A 73 20.22 -10.91 46.56
CA ARG A 73 20.75 -9.54 46.65
C ARG A 73 22.24 -9.63 46.97
N SER A 74 23.08 -9.02 46.14
CA SER A 74 24.55 -9.06 46.29
C SER A 74 25.12 -10.49 46.34
N GLY A 75 24.57 -11.42 45.55
CA GLY A 75 25.06 -12.80 45.47
C GLY A 75 24.55 -13.75 46.56
N ILE A 76 23.75 -13.27 47.51
CA ILE A 76 23.15 -14.10 48.58
C ILE A 76 21.66 -14.23 48.34
N VAL A 77 21.14 -15.47 48.34
CA VAL A 77 19.69 -15.75 48.27
C VAL A 77 19.05 -15.33 49.59
N ILE A 78 18.24 -14.28 49.54
CA ILE A 78 17.57 -13.72 50.73
C ILE A 78 16.17 -14.31 50.96
N LYS A 79 15.53 -14.81 49.90
CA LYS A 79 14.17 -15.36 49.97
C LYS A 79 13.88 -16.24 48.77
N ILE A 80 13.18 -17.34 48.98
CA ILE A 80 12.55 -18.11 47.90
C ILE A 80 11.06 -17.75 47.88
N VAL A 81 10.54 -17.44 46.70
CA VAL A 81 9.14 -17.08 46.51
C VAL A 81 8.49 -18.02 45.52
N ARG A 82 7.45 -18.71 45.96
CA ARG A 82 6.62 -19.56 45.11
C ARG A 82 5.70 -18.71 44.22
N ASN A 83 5.75 -18.98 42.93
CA ASN A 83 4.93 -18.33 41.91
C ASN A 83 4.03 -19.38 41.28
N TRP A 84 2.74 -19.31 41.57
CA TRP A 84 1.74 -20.18 40.97
C TRP A 84 1.25 -19.59 39.66
N GLY A 85 1.19 -20.42 38.62
CA GLY A 85 0.44 -20.10 37.41
C GLY A 85 -1.07 -20.36 37.60
N ALA A 86 -1.86 -20.05 36.58
CA ALA A 86 -3.25 -20.42 36.49
C ALA A 86 -3.41 -21.92 36.14
N PRO A 87 -4.45 -22.59 36.65
CA PRO A 87 -4.80 -23.93 36.21
C PRO A 87 -5.10 -23.94 34.70
N SER A 88 -4.60 -24.95 33.98
CA SER A 88 -4.82 -25.10 32.54
C SER A 88 -5.01 -26.57 32.16
N PRO A 89 -5.85 -26.89 31.16
CA PRO A 89 -5.97 -28.24 30.63
C PRO A 89 -4.72 -28.70 29.85
N ASP A 90 -3.78 -27.79 29.52
CA ASP A 90 -2.52 -28.11 28.86
C ASP A 90 -1.34 -27.92 29.83
N PHE A 91 -0.56 -28.99 30.02
CA PHE A 91 0.67 -29.02 30.79
C PHE A 91 1.65 -27.90 30.41
N LYS A 92 1.85 -27.68 29.10
CA LYS A 92 2.80 -26.68 28.60
C LYS A 92 2.31 -25.28 28.93
N VAL A 93 1.01 -25.02 28.77
CA VAL A 93 0.42 -23.71 29.08
C VAL A 93 0.51 -23.40 30.58
N ALA A 94 0.21 -24.38 31.44
CA ALA A 94 0.36 -24.22 32.89
C ALA A 94 1.82 -23.86 33.27
N LYS A 95 2.80 -24.54 32.66
CA LYS A 95 4.23 -24.29 32.86
C LYS A 95 4.64 -22.87 32.43
N GLU A 96 4.24 -22.45 31.24
CA GLU A 96 4.57 -21.12 30.71
C GLU A 96 3.93 -19.99 31.51
N ASP A 97 2.71 -20.20 32.03
CA ASP A 97 2.05 -19.21 32.87
C ASP A 97 2.76 -19.04 34.23
N ALA A 98 3.18 -20.14 34.87
CA ALA A 98 3.98 -20.06 36.10
C ALA A 98 5.32 -19.32 35.86
N ALA A 99 5.96 -19.54 34.71
CA ALA A 99 7.17 -18.82 34.29
C ALA A 99 6.89 -17.32 34.06
N HIS A 100 5.77 -17.00 33.42
CA HIS A 100 5.35 -15.61 33.22
C HIS A 100 5.14 -14.88 34.55
N VAL A 101 4.41 -15.48 35.50
CA VAL A 101 4.19 -14.91 36.84
C VAL A 101 5.50 -14.70 37.58
N ALA A 102 6.43 -15.65 37.51
CA ALA A 102 7.76 -15.52 38.13
C ALA A 102 8.55 -14.34 37.54
N ILE A 103 8.54 -14.17 36.22
CA ILE A 103 9.21 -13.05 35.54
C ILE A 103 8.60 -11.70 35.92
N GLN A 104 7.27 -11.59 35.96
CA GLN A 104 6.61 -10.35 36.39
C GLN A 104 6.97 -9.99 37.84
N ARG A 105 7.09 -11.00 38.71
CA ARG A 105 7.49 -10.77 40.11
C ARG A 105 8.96 -10.38 40.23
N MET A 106 9.86 -10.94 39.41
CA MET A 106 11.25 -10.47 39.33
C MET A 106 11.32 -9.02 38.87
N LYS A 107 10.56 -8.66 37.84
CA LYS A 107 10.48 -7.29 37.33
C LYS A 107 10.15 -6.29 38.44
N GLY A 108 9.11 -6.59 39.23
CA GLY A 108 8.69 -5.71 40.33
C GLY A 108 9.64 -5.68 41.53
N LYS A 109 10.37 -6.76 41.83
CA LYS A 109 11.22 -6.83 43.05
C LYS A 109 12.69 -6.48 42.83
N LEU A 110 13.20 -6.71 41.63
CA LEU A 110 14.60 -6.48 41.27
C LEU A 110 14.78 -5.21 40.41
N ASP A 111 13.71 -4.43 40.23
CA ASP A 111 13.65 -3.24 39.37
C ASP A 111 14.23 -3.50 37.96
N LEU A 112 13.99 -4.71 37.44
CA LEU A 112 14.53 -5.11 36.15
C LEU A 112 13.78 -4.39 35.04
N GLN A 113 14.50 -3.60 34.25
CA GLN A 113 13.98 -3.05 33.00
C GLN A 113 13.93 -4.16 31.94
N ILE A 114 12.88 -4.98 31.99
CA ILE A 114 12.59 -5.94 30.93
C ILE A 114 12.01 -5.17 29.74
N LYS A 115 12.88 -4.81 28.79
CA LYS A 115 12.47 -4.25 27.50
C LYS A 115 11.88 -5.36 26.63
N ASN A 116 10.58 -5.28 26.37
CA ASN A 116 9.92 -6.17 25.42
C ASN A 116 10.10 -5.59 24.02
N THR A 117 11.11 -6.05 23.28
CA THR A 117 11.39 -5.60 21.91
C THR A 117 10.31 -6.00 20.90
N ASN A 118 9.41 -6.92 21.27
CA ASN A 118 8.25 -7.23 20.42
C ASN A 118 7.17 -6.16 20.61
N TYR A 119 6.91 -5.69 21.84
CA TYR A 119 5.89 -4.65 22.09
C TYR A 119 6.27 -3.22 21.64
N ASP A 120 7.43 -3.01 21.02
CA ASP A 120 7.65 -1.88 20.11
C ASP A 120 6.89 -2.14 18.76
N ASP A 121 5.72 -2.79 18.83
CA ASP A 121 4.96 -3.43 17.75
C ASP A 121 4.48 -2.45 16.65
N PHE A 122 4.55 -1.14 16.87
CA PHE A 122 4.40 -0.18 15.76
C PHE A 122 5.52 -0.28 14.73
N ILE A 123 6.70 -0.79 15.11
CA ILE A 123 7.86 -0.98 14.24
C ILE A 123 7.88 -2.40 13.66
N LEU A 124 7.37 -3.41 14.39
CA LEU A 124 7.41 -4.81 13.96
C LEU A 124 6.41 -5.11 12.83
N TYR A 125 5.21 -4.51 12.84
CA TYR A 125 4.29 -4.63 11.71
C TYR A 125 4.91 -4.09 10.42
N LYS A 126 5.62 -2.96 10.47
CA LYS A 126 6.35 -2.44 9.31
C LYS A 126 7.45 -3.41 8.86
N SER A 127 8.21 -3.99 9.79
CA SER A 127 9.27 -4.98 9.51
C SER A 127 8.74 -6.30 8.91
N LEU A 128 7.62 -6.83 9.42
CA LEU A 128 6.95 -8.02 8.89
C LEU A 128 6.28 -7.75 7.55
N TYR A 129 5.59 -6.62 7.40
CA TYR A 129 5.07 -6.21 6.09
C TYR A 129 6.22 -5.99 5.11
N ASP A 130 7.31 -5.35 5.51
CA ASP A 130 8.50 -5.15 4.66
C ASP A 130 9.18 -6.47 4.32
N ASN A 131 9.20 -7.47 5.21
CA ASN A 131 9.75 -8.80 4.93
C ASN A 131 8.84 -9.64 4.05
N VAL A 132 7.52 -9.63 4.29
CA VAL A 132 6.53 -10.28 3.43
C VAL A 132 6.49 -9.61 2.06
N THR A 133 6.59 -8.28 2.02
CA THR A 133 6.67 -7.49 0.79
C THR A 133 7.99 -7.74 0.08
N ARG A 134 9.13 -7.79 0.78
CA ARG A 134 10.42 -8.18 0.17
C ARG A 134 10.38 -9.59 -0.37
N PHE A 135 9.88 -10.55 0.39
CA PHE A 135 9.76 -11.95 -0.03
C PHE A 135 8.83 -12.06 -1.24
N TRP A 136 7.66 -11.40 -1.21
CA TRP A 136 6.73 -11.34 -2.33
C TRP A 136 7.34 -10.68 -3.56
N ILE A 137 8.06 -9.55 -3.41
CA ILE A 137 8.79 -8.85 -4.48
C ILE A 137 9.90 -9.74 -5.07
N PHE A 138 10.64 -10.48 -4.23
CA PHE A 138 11.71 -11.36 -4.68
C PHE A 138 11.15 -12.57 -5.44
N SER A 139 10.15 -13.23 -4.85
CA SER A 139 9.50 -14.43 -5.39
C SER A 139 8.61 -14.16 -6.61
N ASN A 140 8.09 -12.94 -6.77
CA ASN A 140 7.23 -12.54 -7.89
C ASN A 140 7.88 -11.44 -8.75
N SER A 141 9.21 -11.37 -8.76
CA SER A 141 9.97 -10.35 -9.51
C SER A 141 9.64 -10.36 -11.01
N ASP A 142 9.39 -11.53 -11.60
CA ASP A 142 8.94 -11.67 -12.98
C ASP A 142 7.53 -11.15 -13.22
N LEU A 143 6.61 -11.35 -12.27
CA LEU A 143 5.24 -10.83 -12.33
C LEU A 143 5.23 -9.30 -12.22
N LEU A 144 6.03 -8.74 -11.31
CA LEU A 144 6.27 -7.30 -11.19
C LEU A 144 6.87 -6.70 -12.46
N ARG A 145 7.80 -7.42 -13.11
CA ARG A 145 8.37 -7.02 -14.40
C ARG A 145 7.33 -7.07 -15.52
N GLN A 146 6.46 -8.09 -15.53
CA GLN A 146 5.34 -8.21 -16.46
C GLN A 146 4.31 -7.08 -16.29
N PHE A 147 4.10 -6.53 -15.09
CA PHE A 147 3.24 -5.36 -14.88
C PHE A 147 3.91 -4.01 -15.21
N LYS A 148 5.23 -3.92 -15.05
CA LYS A 148 5.97 -2.67 -15.35
C LYS A 148 6.00 -2.36 -16.84
N ASN A 149 6.06 -3.37 -17.71
CA ASN A 149 6.09 -3.16 -19.15
C ASN A 149 4.79 -2.52 -19.71
N PRO A 150 3.58 -3.05 -19.44
CA PRO A 150 2.32 -2.44 -19.86
C PRO A 150 2.11 -1.04 -19.29
N LYS A 151 2.53 -0.79 -18.05
CA LYS A 151 2.44 0.56 -17.46
C LYS A 151 3.33 1.55 -18.19
N ARG A 152 4.54 1.13 -18.59
CA ARG A 152 5.46 1.95 -19.37
C ARG A 152 4.91 2.21 -20.78
N GLU A 153 4.38 1.19 -21.44
CA GLU A 153 3.76 1.29 -22.76
C GLU A 153 2.51 2.20 -22.74
N TYR A 154 1.66 2.07 -21.73
CA TYR A 154 0.52 2.95 -21.53
C TYR A 154 0.93 4.42 -21.36
N ASN A 155 1.97 4.68 -20.56
CA ASN A 155 2.46 6.05 -20.36
C ASN A 155 3.05 6.62 -21.66
N LEU A 156 3.84 5.84 -22.39
CA LEU A 156 4.34 6.22 -23.73
C LEU A 156 3.19 6.55 -24.68
N LEU A 157 2.17 5.69 -24.73
CA LEU A 157 1.00 5.91 -25.59
C LEU A 157 0.22 7.17 -25.19
N LYS A 158 0.06 7.39 -23.88
CA LYS A 158 -0.59 8.59 -23.34
C LYS A 158 0.16 9.86 -23.72
N ASP A 159 1.48 9.85 -23.62
CA ASP A 159 2.32 11.00 -23.97
C ASP A 159 2.29 11.25 -25.48
N CYS A 160 2.40 10.20 -26.31
CA CYS A 160 2.26 10.32 -27.77
C CYS A 160 0.87 10.85 -28.17
N TYR A 161 -0.19 10.41 -27.51
CA TYR A 161 -1.54 10.91 -27.76
C TYR A 161 -1.65 12.39 -27.40
N ALA A 162 -1.11 12.81 -26.25
CA ALA A 162 -1.10 14.21 -25.86
C ALA A 162 -0.34 15.08 -26.87
N SER A 163 0.84 14.65 -27.33
CA SER A 163 1.60 15.35 -28.38
C SER A 163 0.81 15.43 -29.69
N ALA A 164 0.20 14.34 -30.14
CA ALA A 164 -0.58 14.32 -31.38
C ALA A 164 -1.81 15.25 -31.31
N VAL A 165 -2.44 15.38 -30.14
CA VAL A 165 -3.53 16.33 -29.94
C VAL A 165 -3.04 17.77 -30.05
N VAL A 166 -1.87 18.08 -29.48
CA VAL A 166 -1.26 19.42 -29.58
C VAL A 166 -0.89 19.74 -31.04
N GLU A 167 -0.19 18.85 -31.73
CA GLU A 167 0.18 19.04 -33.14
C GLU A 167 -1.05 19.21 -34.04
N LYS A 168 -2.14 18.48 -33.77
CA LYS A 168 -3.40 18.64 -34.50
C LYS A 168 -3.99 20.04 -34.29
N VAL A 169 -3.98 20.57 -33.07
CA VAL A 169 -4.47 21.92 -32.77
C VAL A 169 -3.63 22.97 -33.51
N GLU A 170 -2.30 22.82 -33.49
CA GLU A 170 -1.38 23.71 -34.22
C GLU A 170 -1.60 23.64 -35.73
N SER A 171 -1.77 22.45 -36.30
CA SER A 171 -2.06 22.26 -37.72
C SER A 171 -3.37 22.91 -38.14
N ILE A 172 -4.43 22.79 -37.32
CA ILE A 172 -5.71 23.47 -37.56
C ILE A 172 -5.53 24.99 -37.52
N ALA A 173 -4.75 25.51 -36.56
CA ALA A 173 -4.49 26.94 -36.46
C ALA A 173 -3.75 27.47 -37.70
N GLU A 174 -2.74 26.76 -38.18
CA GLU A 174 -2.02 27.11 -39.42
C GLU A 174 -2.93 27.06 -40.66
N GLN A 175 -3.81 26.06 -40.77
CA GLN A 175 -4.80 26.00 -41.86
C GLN A 175 -5.76 27.20 -41.84
N VAL A 176 -6.23 27.60 -40.65
CA VAL A 176 -7.08 28.78 -40.50
C VAL A 176 -6.33 30.05 -40.90
N LYS A 177 -5.05 30.16 -40.53
CA LYS A 177 -4.20 31.29 -40.90
C LYS A 177 -3.98 31.37 -42.42
N MET A 178 -3.60 30.26 -43.06
CA MET A 178 -3.43 30.22 -44.51
C MET A 178 -4.71 30.59 -45.26
N ARG A 179 -5.86 30.09 -44.80
CA ARG A 179 -7.16 30.44 -45.40
C ARG A 179 -7.42 31.95 -45.33
N ARG A 180 -7.19 32.58 -44.18
CA ARG A 180 -7.32 34.04 -44.05
C ARG A 180 -6.40 34.80 -44.99
N THR A 181 -5.13 34.39 -45.10
CA THR A 181 -4.19 35.04 -46.02
C THR A 181 -4.61 34.89 -47.49
N ILE A 182 -5.14 33.74 -47.89
CA ILE A 182 -5.70 33.56 -49.24
C ILE A 182 -6.90 34.49 -49.45
N ASP A 183 -7.80 34.58 -48.48
CA ASP A 183 -8.96 35.48 -48.56
C ASP A 183 -8.52 36.95 -48.66
N GLU A 184 -7.50 37.37 -47.91
CA GLU A 184 -6.88 38.70 -48.00
C GLU A 184 -6.25 38.98 -49.37
N CYS A 185 -5.56 37.99 -49.95
CA CYS A 185 -5.03 38.09 -51.31
C CYS A 185 -6.16 38.24 -52.33
N HIS A 186 -7.25 37.47 -52.22
CA HIS A 186 -8.41 37.63 -53.10
C HIS A 186 -9.03 39.02 -52.98
N VAL A 187 -9.19 39.55 -51.77
CA VAL A 187 -9.67 40.93 -51.57
C VAL A 187 -8.75 41.95 -52.23
N THR A 188 -7.44 41.80 -52.07
CA THR A 188 -6.44 42.70 -52.66
C THR A 188 -6.46 42.64 -54.19
N ILE A 189 -6.53 41.44 -54.77
CA ILE A 189 -6.63 41.26 -56.23
C ILE A 189 -7.91 41.91 -56.76
N ASN A 190 -9.04 41.69 -56.09
CA ASN A 190 -10.32 42.29 -56.48
C ASN A 190 -10.28 43.82 -56.37
N TYR A 191 -9.65 44.36 -55.33
CA TYR A 191 -9.44 45.80 -55.17
C TYR A 191 -8.59 46.38 -56.32
N LEU A 192 -7.44 45.76 -56.61
CA LEU A 192 -6.56 46.19 -57.73
C LEU A 192 -7.27 46.08 -59.09
N HIS A 193 -8.10 45.06 -59.28
CA HIS A 193 -8.88 44.89 -60.51
C HIS A 193 -9.96 45.97 -60.64
N ALA A 194 -10.65 46.32 -59.56
CA ALA A 194 -11.63 47.40 -59.54
C ALA A 194 -10.98 48.78 -59.76
N ASP A 195 -9.85 49.05 -59.11
CA ASP A 195 -9.07 50.29 -59.28
C ASP A 195 -8.56 50.47 -60.71
N ARG A 196 -8.09 49.38 -61.34
CA ARG A 196 -7.70 49.35 -62.75
C ARG A 196 -8.87 49.63 -63.69
N ILE A 197 -10.05 49.08 -63.41
CA ILE A 197 -11.25 49.37 -64.22
C ILE A 197 -11.66 50.84 -64.07
N ALA A 198 -11.63 51.39 -62.85
CA ALA A 198 -11.95 52.79 -62.60
C ALA A 198 -10.98 53.75 -63.30
N THR A 199 -9.66 53.51 -63.21
CA THR A 199 -8.65 54.33 -63.90
C THR A 199 -8.75 54.26 -65.43
N VAL A 200 -9.10 53.10 -66.01
CA VAL A 200 -9.35 53.01 -67.46
C VAL A 200 -10.63 53.75 -67.85
N ALA A 201 -11.68 53.72 -67.01
CA ALA A 201 -12.91 54.47 -67.25
C ALA A 201 -12.64 55.99 -67.21
N ASP A 202 -11.94 56.49 -66.19
CA ASP A 202 -11.57 57.91 -66.04
C ASP A 202 -10.71 58.42 -67.21
N LEU A 203 -9.77 57.60 -67.71
CA LEU A 203 -8.96 57.94 -68.90
C LEU A 203 -9.81 57.99 -70.17
N SER A 204 -10.78 57.09 -70.31
CA SER A 204 -11.69 57.09 -71.47
C SER A 204 -12.64 58.28 -71.46
N GLU A 205 -13.09 58.74 -70.29
CA GLU A 205 -13.92 59.93 -70.14
C GLU A 205 -13.11 61.21 -70.40
N ALA A 206 -11.85 61.26 -69.96
CA ALA A 206 -10.94 62.38 -70.24
C ALA A 206 -10.58 62.51 -71.73
N GLU A 207 -10.41 61.40 -72.45
CA GLU A 207 -10.21 61.41 -73.91
C GLU A 207 -11.47 61.77 -74.70
N SER A 208 -12.66 61.55 -74.12
CA SER A 208 -13.95 61.88 -74.75
C SER A 208 -14.38 63.34 -74.54
N ALA A 209 -13.70 64.09 -73.69
CA ALA A 209 -14.01 65.47 -73.31
C ALA A 209 -13.06 66.53 -73.89
N SER A 210 -12.16 66.14 -74.81
CA SER A 210 -11.19 66.99 -75.53
C SER A 210 -11.59 67.09 -77.00
#